data_AF-A0A967NSA7-F1
#
_entry.id   AF-A0A967NSA7-F1
#
_cell.length_a   1.000
_cell.length_b   1.000
_cell.length_c   1.000
_cell.angle_alpha   90.00
_cell.angle_beta   90.00
_cell.angle_gamma   90.00
#
_symmetry.space_group_name_H-M   'P 1'
#
loop_
_entity.id
_entity.type
_entity.pdbx_description
1 polymer ?
#
loop_
_entity_poly.entity_id
_entity_poly.type
_entity_poly.pdbx_seq_one_letter_code
_entity_poly.pdbx_strand_id
1 'polypeptide(L)'
;MNFCEKPIAVMSWSSGKDSAFALHRIRQGNDISVIGLLTTMNMENDRVSVHGVRKELLDKQMEVLGLPVDMVMLPMPCDNEVYQQKMSAMIKTFHERGVQCVIFGDLFLEDIRQYRVDQMQGTGIKPIFPLWKEDTRLLSRQMVDEGLEAIV
;
A
#
# COMPACT_ATOMS: atom_id res chain seq x y z
N MET A 1 -23.84 6.03 -23.41
CA MET A 1 -22.39 6.35 -23.30
C MET A 1 -21.88 5.57 -22.10
N ASN A 2 -21.11 4.51 -22.32
CA ASN A 2 -20.53 3.72 -21.24
C ASN A 2 -19.34 4.50 -20.68
N PHE A 3 -19.53 5.21 -19.56
CA PHE A 3 -18.42 5.59 -18.72
C PHE A 3 -17.89 4.28 -18.13
N CYS A 4 -16.74 3.81 -18.63
CA CYS A 4 -16.06 2.70 -17.99
C CYS A 4 -15.63 3.19 -16.60
N GLU A 5 -16.29 2.72 -15.55
CA GLU A 5 -15.91 3.08 -14.17
C GLU A 5 -14.48 2.59 -13.91
N LYS A 6 -13.63 3.48 -13.38
CA LYS A 6 -12.24 3.17 -13.08
C LYS A 6 -12.19 2.11 -11.97
N PRO A 7 -11.26 1.15 -12.02
CA PRO A 7 -11.10 0.21 -10.94
C PRO A 7 -10.83 0.91 -9.61
N ILE A 8 -11.58 0.50 -8.57
CA ILE A 8 -11.41 1.04 -7.22
C ILE A 8 -10.23 0.32 -6.56
N ALA A 9 -9.31 1.09 -6.00
CA ALA A 9 -8.10 0.57 -5.39
C ALA A 9 -7.83 1.14 -4.00
N VAL A 10 -7.09 0.38 -3.21
CA VAL A 10 -6.40 0.88 -2.01
C VAL A 10 -4.89 0.74 -2.19
N MET A 11 -4.14 1.65 -1.59
CA MET A 11 -2.67 1.63 -1.63
C MET A 11 -2.12 1.02 -0.33
N SER A 12 -1.28 -0.01 -0.44
CA SER A 12 -0.51 -0.53 0.68
C SER A 12 0.54 0.51 1.11
N TRP A 13 0.32 1.12 2.26
CA TRP A 13 1.07 2.28 2.73
C TRP A 13 2.01 1.91 3.87
N SER A 14 3.30 2.03 3.60
CA SER A 14 4.36 1.77 4.58
C SER A 14 4.92 3.06 5.18
N SER A 15 4.44 4.23 4.74
CA SER A 15 5.06 5.55 5.02
C SER A 15 6.47 5.71 4.43
N GLY A 16 6.91 4.79 3.57
CA GLY A 16 8.19 4.84 2.87
C GLY A 16 8.10 5.46 1.47
N LYS A 17 9.24 5.89 0.94
CA LYS A 17 9.37 6.50 -0.40
C LYS A 17 8.76 5.67 -1.52
N ASP A 18 8.86 4.34 -1.46
CA ASP A 18 8.40 3.47 -2.54
C ASP A 18 6.87 3.40 -2.57
N SER A 19 6.22 3.35 -1.40
CA SER A 19 4.76 3.45 -1.32
C SER A 19 4.24 4.83 -1.76
N ALA A 20 4.96 5.89 -1.40
CA ALA A 20 4.63 7.26 -1.83
C ALA A 20 4.75 7.42 -3.34
N PHE A 21 5.83 6.92 -3.93
CA PHE A 21 6.06 7.04 -5.37
C PHE A 21 5.13 6.15 -6.19
N ALA A 22 4.81 4.95 -5.71
CA ALA A 22 3.79 4.09 -6.34
C ALA A 22 2.42 4.78 -6.37
N LEU A 23 2.03 5.46 -5.29
CA LEU A 23 0.80 6.26 -5.26
C LEU A 23 0.88 7.44 -6.23
N HIS A 24 2.00 8.16 -6.26
CA HIS A 24 2.24 9.25 -7.21
C HIS A 24 2.04 8.76 -8.65
N ARG A 25 2.71 7.68 -9.03
CA ARG A 25 2.62 7.04 -10.36
C ARG A 25 1.19 6.70 -10.75
N ILE A 26 0.45 6.08 -9.84
CA ILE A 26 -0.94 5.70 -10.09
C ILE A 26 -1.82 6.93 -10.26
N ARG A 27 -1.59 8.01 -9.50
CA ARG A 27 -2.37 9.25 -9.63
C ARG A 27 -2.08 10.00 -10.94
N GLN A 28 -0.91 9.79 -11.56
CA GLN A 28 -0.62 10.34 -12.90
C GLN A 28 -1.41 9.60 -14.00
N GLY A 29 -1.59 8.28 -13.86
CA GLY A 29 -2.43 7.49 -14.75
C GLY A 29 -3.90 7.63 -14.37
N ASN A 30 -4.72 8.27 -15.21
CA ASN A 30 -6.12 8.53 -14.90
C ASN A 30 -7.02 7.25 -14.91
N ASP A 31 -6.43 6.06 -14.77
CA ASP A 31 -7.06 4.76 -15.03
C ASP A 31 -7.58 4.06 -13.77
N ILE A 32 -7.05 4.39 -12.59
CA ILE A 32 -7.39 3.73 -11.31
C ILE A 32 -7.85 4.78 -10.29
N SER A 33 -8.90 4.47 -9.53
CA SER A 33 -9.39 5.33 -8.45
C SER A 33 -8.86 4.83 -7.10
N VAL A 34 -7.85 5.49 -6.55
CA VAL A 34 -7.34 5.19 -5.21
C VAL A 34 -8.20 5.87 -4.16
N ILE A 35 -8.94 5.07 -3.38
CA ILE A 35 -9.94 5.57 -2.42
C ILE A 35 -9.46 5.58 -0.97
N GLY A 36 -8.30 4.99 -0.69
CA GLY A 36 -7.79 4.88 0.67
C GLY A 36 -6.44 4.17 0.74
N LEU A 37 -5.88 4.15 1.95
CA LEU A 37 -4.62 3.50 2.28
C LEU A 37 -4.86 2.30 3.20
N LEU A 38 -4.04 1.26 3.04
CA LEU A 38 -3.98 0.10 3.91
C LEU A 38 -2.61 0.08 4.60
N THR A 39 -2.59 0.09 5.93
CA THR A 39 -1.33 -0.01 6.69
C THR A 39 -1.44 -1.02 7.83
N THR A 40 -0.29 -1.47 8.34
CA THR A 40 -0.19 -2.32 9.53
C THR A 40 0.45 -1.52 10.66
N MET A 41 -0.16 -1.55 11.84
CA MET A 41 0.36 -0.90 13.03
C MET A 41 0.56 -1.90 14.16
N ASN A 42 1.63 -1.68 14.94
CA ASN A 42 1.84 -2.40 16.17
C ASN A 42 0.95 -1.83 17.30
N MET A 43 0.21 -2.70 17.98
CA MET A 43 -0.69 -2.36 19.09
C MET A 43 0.02 -1.77 20.32
N GLU A 44 1.30 -2.06 20.55
CA GLU A 44 1.99 -1.67 21.79
C GLU A 44 2.72 -0.32 21.70
N ASN A 45 3.13 0.11 20.50
CA ASN A 45 4.07 1.23 20.33
C ASN A 45 3.60 2.31 19.35
N ASP A 46 2.35 2.27 18.86
CA ASP A 46 1.79 3.24 17.89
C ASP A 46 2.72 3.54 16.70
N ARG A 47 3.30 2.47 16.13
CA ARG A 47 4.24 2.55 15.01
C ARG A 47 3.81 1.69 13.84
N VAL A 48 4.08 2.17 12.63
CA VAL A 48 3.98 1.39 11.39
C VAL A 48 4.95 0.21 11.49
N SER A 49 4.45 -1.02 11.36
CA SER A 49 5.20 -2.22 11.74
C SER A 49 6.47 -2.45 10.91
N VAL A 50 6.51 -1.98 9.65
CA VAL A 50 7.63 -2.26 8.72
C VAL A 50 8.76 -1.23 8.83
N HIS A 51 8.45 0.05 9.08
CA HIS A 51 9.44 1.14 9.10
C HIS A 51 9.58 1.84 10.45
N GLY A 52 8.82 1.43 11.47
CA GLY A 52 8.87 2.03 12.80
C GLY A 52 8.44 3.50 12.83
N VAL A 53 7.76 3.98 11.79
CA VAL A 53 7.28 5.36 11.69
C VAL A 53 6.21 5.58 12.74
N ARG A 54 6.35 6.66 13.51
CA ARG A 54 5.39 7.03 14.54
C ARG A 54 4.06 7.41 13.92
N LYS A 55 2.97 7.06 14.61
CA LYS A 55 1.61 7.39 14.19
C LYS A 55 1.41 8.87 13.86
N GLU A 56 2.06 9.80 14.57
CA GLU A 56 1.87 11.24 14.29
C GLU A 56 2.40 11.65 12.90
N LEU A 57 3.46 11.00 12.41
CA LEU A 57 3.97 11.27 11.06
C LEU A 57 3.06 10.63 10.00
N LEU A 58 2.56 9.42 10.27
CA LEU A 58 1.56 8.79 9.41
C LEU A 58 0.33 9.69 9.29
N ASP A 59 -0.21 10.18 10.40
CA ASP A 59 -1.40 11.03 10.43
C ASP A 59 -1.20 12.32 9.60
N LYS A 60 -0.03 12.96 9.71
CA LYS A 60 0.34 14.11 8.86
C LYS A 60 0.40 13.75 7.38
N GLN A 61 0.93 12.58 7.02
CA GLN A 61 0.91 12.12 5.63
C GLN A 61 -0.53 11.92 5.14
N MET A 62 -1.42 11.36 5.98
CA MET A 62 -2.82 11.14 5.59
C MET A 62 -3.55 12.45 5.34
N GLU A 63 -3.33 13.44 6.21
CA GLU A 63 -3.89 14.78 6.08
C GLU A 63 -3.51 15.42 4.74
N VAL A 64 -2.23 15.35 4.37
CA VAL A 64 -1.74 15.90 3.08
C VAL A 64 -2.25 15.10 1.89
N LEU A 65 -2.38 13.77 2.02
CA LEU A 65 -2.85 12.91 0.93
C LEU A 65 -4.36 12.99 0.70
N GLY A 66 -5.13 13.44 1.69
CA GLY A 66 -6.59 13.51 1.66
C GLY A 66 -7.26 12.14 1.53
N LEU A 67 -6.60 11.08 2.03
CA LEU A 67 -7.09 9.69 1.92
C LEU A 67 -7.39 9.11 3.30
N PRO A 68 -8.50 8.35 3.46
CA PRO A 68 -8.72 7.57 4.67
C PRO A 68 -7.69 6.44 4.76
N VAL A 69 -7.38 6.00 5.99
CA VAL A 69 -6.47 4.89 6.26
C VAL A 69 -7.18 3.79 7.04
N ASP A 70 -7.15 2.59 6.48
CA ASP A 70 -7.57 1.36 7.14
C ASP A 70 -6.34 0.71 7.80
N MET A 71 -6.38 0.58 9.12
CA MET A 71 -5.26 0.10 9.93
C MET A 71 -5.49 -1.34 10.39
N VAL A 72 -4.55 -2.22 10.07
CA VAL A 72 -4.50 -3.59 10.60
C VAL A 72 -3.64 -3.60 11.86
N MET A 73 -4.29 -3.70 13.02
CA MET A 73 -3.63 -3.70 14.33
C MET A 73 -3.05 -5.08 14.66
N LEU A 74 -1.72 -5.17 14.79
CA LEU A 74 -0.96 -6.40 15.01
C LEU A 74 -0.41 -6.47 16.46
N PRO A 75 -0.44 -7.64 17.12
CA PRO A 75 0.16 -7.82 18.45
C PRO A 75 1.69 -7.80 18.39
N MET A 76 2.34 -7.71 19.54
CA MET A 76 3.79 -7.87 19.64
C MET A 76 4.11 -8.90 20.74
N PRO A 77 4.83 -10.01 20.42
CA PRO A 77 5.17 -10.46 19.07
C PRO A 77 3.93 -10.81 18.23
N CYS A 78 4.03 -10.69 16.90
CA CYS A 78 2.97 -11.12 15.98
C CYS A 78 3.38 -12.42 15.29
N ASP A 79 2.67 -13.50 15.59
CA ASP A 79 2.80 -14.72 14.81
C ASP A 79 2.31 -14.50 13.38
N ASN A 80 2.95 -15.17 12.42
CA ASN A 80 2.58 -15.04 11.01
C ASN A 80 1.14 -15.51 10.74
N GLU A 81 0.64 -16.50 11.47
CA GLU A 81 -0.76 -16.95 11.38
C GLU A 81 -1.72 -15.83 11.79
N VAL A 82 -1.45 -15.14 12.90
CA VAL A 82 -2.25 -13.99 13.37
C VAL A 82 -2.21 -12.85 12.37
N TYR A 83 -1.04 -12.56 11.79
CA TYR A 83 -0.89 -11.56 10.73
C TYR A 83 -1.75 -11.92 9.51
N GLN A 84 -1.65 -13.16 9.03
CA GLN A 84 -2.42 -13.63 7.87
C GLN A 84 -3.92 -13.55 8.13
N GLN A 85 -4.40 -14.01 9.29
CA GLN A 85 -5.81 -13.93 9.66
C GLN A 85 -6.34 -12.48 9.63
N LYS A 86 -5.59 -11.55 10.23
CA LYS A 86 -5.96 -10.13 10.28
C LYS A 86 -5.94 -9.47 8.89
N MET A 87 -4.92 -9.77 8.08
CA MET A 87 -4.84 -9.29 6.70
C MET A 87 -5.97 -9.85 5.84
N SER A 88 -6.26 -11.15 5.92
CA SER A 88 -7.37 -11.78 5.18
C SER A 88 -8.73 -11.20 5.57
N ALA A 89 -8.94 -10.90 6.85
CA ALA A 89 -10.16 -10.21 7.31
C ALA A 89 -10.29 -8.82 6.67
N MET A 90 -9.21 -8.04 6.63
CA MET A 90 -9.21 -6.72 6.01
C MET A 90 -9.43 -6.79 4.49
N ILE A 91 -8.78 -7.74 3.81
CA ILE A 91 -8.97 -7.97 2.36
C ILE A 91 -10.43 -8.33 2.06
N LYS A 92 -11.07 -9.15 2.91
CA LYS A 92 -12.49 -9.46 2.79
C LYS A 92 -13.37 -8.20 2.93
N THR A 93 -13.09 -7.35 3.92
CA THR A 93 -13.79 -6.05 4.07
C THR A 93 -13.61 -5.16 2.84
N PHE A 94 -12.42 -5.14 2.22
CA PHE A 94 -12.21 -4.40 0.97
C PHE A 94 -13.02 -4.96 -0.19
N HIS A 95 -13.09 -6.28 -0.33
CA HIS A 95 -13.91 -6.92 -1.34
C HIS A 95 -15.40 -6.53 -1.17
N GLU A 96 -15.91 -6.59 0.06
CA GLU A 96 -17.29 -6.18 0.40
C GLU A 96 -17.55 -4.68 0.14
N ARG A 97 -16.52 -3.83 0.23
CA ARG A 97 -16.56 -2.40 -0.13
C ARG A 97 -16.41 -2.13 -1.63
N GLY A 98 -16.30 -3.16 -2.46
CA GLY A 98 -16.15 -3.03 -3.92
C GLY A 98 -14.74 -2.64 -4.38
N VAL A 99 -13.72 -2.78 -3.51
CA VAL A 99 -12.32 -2.62 -3.92
C VAL A 99 -11.96 -3.76 -4.87
N GLN A 100 -11.34 -3.41 -5.99
CA GLN A 100 -10.95 -4.34 -7.04
C GLN A 100 -9.44 -4.54 -7.11
N CYS A 101 -8.66 -3.62 -6.56
CA CYS A 101 -7.20 -3.67 -6.60
C CYS A 101 -6.54 -3.25 -5.28
N VAL A 102 -5.39 -3.87 -4.97
CA VAL A 102 -4.45 -3.39 -3.96
C VAL A 102 -3.15 -3.05 -4.65
N ILE A 103 -2.66 -1.83 -4.46
CA ILE A 103 -1.42 -1.35 -5.05
C ILE A 103 -0.29 -1.51 -4.04
N PHE A 104 0.84 -2.03 -4.48
CA PHE A 104 2.03 -2.23 -3.69
C PHE A 104 3.23 -1.50 -4.28
N GLY A 105 4.05 -0.90 -3.41
CA GLY A 105 5.31 -0.24 -3.79
C GLY A 105 6.51 -1.17 -3.93
N ASP A 106 6.31 -2.48 -4.03
CA ASP A 106 7.42 -3.45 -4.12
C ASP A 106 8.23 -3.25 -5.42
N LEU A 107 9.56 -3.34 -5.30
CA LEU A 107 10.48 -3.05 -6.42
C LEU A 107 10.95 -4.32 -7.15
N PHE A 108 11.51 -5.30 -6.44
CA PHE A 108 12.19 -6.43 -7.11
C PHE A 108 12.29 -7.75 -6.31
N LEU A 109 11.87 -7.79 -5.04
CA LEU A 109 11.97 -9.02 -4.23
C LEU A 109 10.85 -10.00 -4.61
N GLU A 110 11.17 -10.99 -5.43
CA GLU A 110 10.18 -11.92 -6.02
C GLU A 110 9.38 -12.66 -4.95
N ASP A 111 10.02 -13.11 -3.86
CA ASP A 111 9.34 -13.80 -2.76
C ASP A 111 8.27 -12.92 -2.09
N ILE A 112 8.54 -11.62 -1.93
CA ILE A 112 7.58 -10.68 -1.35
C ILE A 112 6.42 -10.45 -2.32
N ARG A 113 6.70 -10.26 -3.62
CA ARG A 113 5.65 -10.13 -4.62
C ARG A 113 4.79 -11.39 -4.67
N GLN A 114 5.40 -12.58 -4.70
CA GLN A 114 4.67 -13.84 -4.75
C GLN A 114 3.77 -13.98 -3.51
N TYR A 115 4.28 -13.66 -2.33
CA TYR A 115 3.48 -13.61 -1.11
C TYR A 115 2.26 -12.68 -1.23
N ARG A 116 2.40 -11.49 -1.83
CA ARG A 116 1.27 -10.58 -2.08
C ARG A 116 0.29 -11.14 -3.09
N VAL A 117 0.77 -11.81 -4.14
CA VAL A 117 -0.06 -12.47 -5.14
C VAL A 117 -0.88 -13.59 -4.50
N ASP A 118 -0.24 -14.44 -3.71
CA ASP A 118 -0.88 -15.55 -3.00
C ASP A 118 -1.92 -15.04 -1.99
N GLN A 119 -1.63 -13.95 -1.27
CA GLN A 119 -2.60 -13.30 -0.37
C GLN A 119 -3.88 -12.83 -1.08
N MET A 120 -3.80 -12.45 -2.35
CA MET A 120 -4.93 -11.95 -3.13
C MET A 120 -5.65 -13.05 -3.91
N GLN A 121 -5.05 -14.22 -4.07
CA GLN A 121 -5.61 -15.32 -4.83
C GLN A 121 -6.97 -15.75 -4.26
N GLY A 122 -8.00 -15.82 -5.11
CA GLY A 122 -9.36 -16.22 -4.71
C GLY A 122 -10.18 -15.15 -3.99
N THR A 123 -9.62 -13.95 -3.75
CA THR A 123 -10.33 -12.87 -3.05
C THR A 123 -11.15 -11.96 -3.96
N GLY A 124 -10.94 -12.05 -5.29
CA GLY A 124 -11.52 -11.13 -6.27
C GLY A 124 -10.78 -9.79 -6.37
N ILE A 125 -9.76 -9.54 -5.53
CA ILE A 125 -8.92 -8.35 -5.55
C ILE A 125 -7.63 -8.65 -6.34
N LYS A 126 -7.19 -7.71 -7.19
CA LYS A 126 -5.97 -7.83 -7.98
C LYS A 126 -4.80 -7.07 -7.33
N PRO A 127 -3.62 -7.69 -7.17
CA PRO A 127 -2.43 -6.96 -6.76
C PRO A 127 -1.83 -6.19 -7.95
N ILE A 128 -1.43 -4.95 -7.74
CA ILE A 128 -0.77 -4.07 -8.73
C ILE A 128 0.59 -3.64 -8.18
N PHE A 129 1.63 -3.71 -9.02
CA PHE A 129 3.00 -3.36 -8.64
C PHE A 129 3.57 -2.33 -9.64
N PRO A 130 3.30 -1.02 -9.45
CA PRO A 130 3.62 0.00 -10.45
C PRO A 130 5.11 0.10 -10.72
N LEU A 131 5.95 -0.14 -9.71
CA LEU A 131 7.40 0.07 -9.74
C LEU A 131 8.19 -1.20 -10.11
N TRP A 132 7.51 -2.30 -10.44
CA TRP A 132 8.13 -3.63 -10.45
C TRP A 132 9.20 -3.80 -11.52
N LYS A 133 10.38 -4.29 -11.10
CA LYS A 133 11.56 -4.58 -11.95
C LYS A 133 12.09 -3.35 -12.71
N GLU A 134 11.73 -2.15 -12.29
CA GLU A 134 12.38 -0.94 -12.79
C GLU A 134 13.82 -0.85 -12.28
N ASP A 135 14.69 -0.21 -13.05
CA ASP A 135 16.06 0.07 -12.61
C ASP A 135 16.02 1.01 -11.40
N THR A 136 16.46 0.53 -10.24
CA THR A 136 16.38 1.27 -8.98
C THR A 136 17.24 2.54 -8.95
N ARG A 137 18.31 2.61 -9.76
CA ARG A 137 19.14 3.82 -9.88
C ARG A 137 18.41 4.89 -10.68
N LEU A 138 17.72 4.49 -11.74
CA LEU A 138 16.90 5.41 -12.52
C LEU A 138 15.66 5.83 -11.71
N LEU A 139 15.01 4.88 -11.05
CA LEU A 139 13.83 5.13 -10.23
C LEU A 139 14.12 6.11 -9.08
N SER A 140 15.25 5.94 -8.38
CA SER A 140 15.64 6.87 -7.31
C SER A 140 15.94 8.27 -7.81
N ARG A 141 16.55 8.41 -8.99
CA ARG A 141 16.74 9.73 -9.63
C ARG A 141 15.41 10.35 -10.02
N GLN A 142 14.54 9.57 -10.64
CA GLN A 142 13.19 10.00 -11.04
C GLN A 142 12.37 10.48 -9.83
N MET A 143 12.43 9.77 -8.70
CA MET A 143 11.79 10.19 -7.45
C MET A 143 12.25 11.61 -7.06
N VAL A 144 13.55 11.88 -7.07
CA VAL A 144 14.11 13.20 -6.72
C VAL A 144 13.73 14.25 -7.77
N ASP A 145 13.83 13.91 -9.05
CA ASP A 145 13.50 14.81 -10.17
C ASP A 145 12.01 15.21 -10.17
N GLU A 146 11.13 14.32 -9.69
CA GLU A 146 9.70 14.55 -9.50
C GLU A 146 9.35 15.18 -8.13
N GLY A 147 10.37 15.55 -7.34
CA GLY A 147 10.21 16.30 -6.10
C GLY A 147 9.90 15.46 -4.86
N LEU A 148 10.11 14.14 -4.90
CA LEU A 148 9.99 13.30 -3.71
C LEU A 148 11.19 13.49 -2.79
N GLU A 149 10.91 13.88 -1.55
CA GLU A 149 11.89 13.97 -0.48
C GLU A 149 11.79 12.75 0.45
N ALA A 150 12.93 12.09 0.72
CA ALA A 150 13.02 10.95 1.62
C ALA A 150 14.04 11.22 2.73
N ILE A 151 13.69 10.91 3.98
CA ILE A 151 14.53 11.10 5.17
C ILE A 151 14.88 9.72 5.76
N VAL A 152 16.15 9.53 6.14
CA VAL A 152 16.71 8.28 6.71
C VAL A 152 17.14 8.51 8.14
#